data_AF-A0A3N9NSI5-F1
#
_entry.id   AF-A0A3N9NSI5-F1
#
_cell.length_a   1.000
_cell.length_b   1.000
_cell.length_c   1.000
_cell.angle_alpha   90.00
_cell.angle_beta   90.00
_cell.angle_gamma   90.00
#
_symmetry.space_group_name_H-M   'P 1'
#
loop_
_entity.id
_entity.type
_entity.pdbx_description
1 polymer ?
#
loop_
_entity_poly.entity_id
_entity_poly.type
_entity_poly.pdbx_seq_one_letter_code
_entity_poly.pdbx_strand_id
1 'polypeptide(L)'
;MLKKLILLCFFPLLIFFCDVPTGLKPTQSGIAGTVFFKNEWPKQTDEVMVVAATVFPPTSLEDIIMSEPLDTFVDSANYVIWTNPEAFAAVGVVWKEKEQPWEVTNIIGIYFPTDDKFTPGSVTIPDRNTLVDSINIEADLSVARRKVDSVIEGTLTLTDEWWDGAEYVLVIAAKTILNPGLLDLTFGFPMEANFDTTTYSLPVQPGTYVAIGAIVTEKGQPIGTESIKGFYKKKASDRLPTIVKIPTDTTRISNIDITIDYDFRFP
;
A
#
# COMPACT_ATOMS: atom_id res chain seq x y z
N MET A 1 66.63 -27.78 58.45
CA MET A 1 66.20 -26.38 58.20
C MET A 1 65.73 -26.26 56.76
N LEU A 2 64.45 -25.94 56.62
CA LEU A 2 63.66 -25.77 55.42
C LEU A 2 64.08 -24.51 54.65
N LYS A 3 64.22 -24.55 53.32
CA LYS A 3 64.08 -23.37 52.44
C LYS A 3 63.83 -23.77 50.97
N LYS A 4 62.53 -23.76 50.61
CA LYS A 4 61.85 -23.29 49.37
C LYS A 4 62.60 -23.54 48.05
N LEU A 5 62.18 -24.49 47.20
CA LEU A 5 61.00 -24.46 46.31
C LEU A 5 60.91 -23.16 45.48
N ILE A 6 61.20 -23.24 44.18
CA ILE A 6 60.47 -22.57 43.08
C ILE A 6 60.75 -23.41 41.82
N LEU A 7 59.79 -24.28 41.50
CA LEU A 7 59.65 -24.94 40.21
C LEU A 7 58.96 -23.94 39.29
N LEU A 8 59.72 -23.35 38.36
CA LEU A 8 59.21 -22.37 37.41
C LEU A 8 58.38 -23.09 36.34
N CYS A 9 57.10 -23.33 36.63
CA CYS A 9 56.11 -23.81 35.68
C CYS A 9 55.84 -22.70 34.65
N PHE A 10 56.49 -22.81 33.49
CA PHE A 10 56.22 -21.97 32.33
C PHE A 10 54.90 -22.43 31.71
N PHE A 11 53.78 -21.86 32.19
CA PHE A 11 52.44 -22.08 31.66
C PHE A 11 52.29 -21.15 30.43
N PRO A 12 52.23 -21.65 29.20
CA PRO A 12 51.89 -20.81 28.07
C PRO A 12 50.41 -20.44 28.23
N LEU A 13 50.17 -19.21 28.66
CA LEU A 13 48.86 -18.58 28.66
C LEU A 13 48.43 -18.44 27.20
N LEU A 14 47.80 -19.50 26.68
CA LEU A 14 47.01 -19.48 25.45
C LEU A 14 45.85 -18.53 25.72
N ILE A 15 46.07 -17.25 25.45
CA ILE A 15 45.01 -16.26 25.32
C ILE A 15 44.26 -16.66 24.05
N PHE A 16 43.28 -17.56 24.22
CA PHE A 16 42.21 -17.70 23.26
C PHE A 16 41.57 -16.32 23.15
N PHE A 17 41.87 -15.62 22.04
CA PHE A 17 41.05 -14.52 21.55
C PHE A 17 39.68 -15.13 21.25
N CYS A 18 38.88 -15.23 22.30
CA CYS A 18 37.47 -15.46 22.21
C CYS A 18 36.92 -14.14 21.68
N ASP A 19 36.74 -14.05 20.35
CA ASP A 19 35.85 -13.06 19.76
C ASP A 19 34.47 -13.37 20.33
N VAL A 20 34.16 -12.78 21.50
CA VAL A 20 32.80 -12.78 22.01
C VAL A 20 32.03 -11.98 20.98
N PRO A 21 31.04 -12.57 20.27
CA PRO A 21 30.23 -11.81 19.32
C PRO A 21 29.27 -10.94 20.14
N THR A 22 29.81 -9.89 20.77
CA THR A 22 29.04 -8.86 21.47
C THR A 22 28.59 -7.86 20.42
N GLY A 23 27.48 -8.18 19.77
CA GLY A 23 26.76 -7.23 18.93
C GLY A 23 25.81 -7.94 18.00
N LEU A 24 24.53 -7.59 18.08
CA LEU A 24 23.64 -7.76 16.93
C LEU A 24 24.27 -6.92 15.80
N LYS A 25 24.78 -7.58 14.75
CA LYS A 25 25.24 -6.86 13.56
C LYS A 25 24.07 -6.01 13.05
N PRO A 26 24.28 -4.72 12.73
CA PRO A 26 23.24 -3.90 12.12
C PRO A 26 22.66 -4.60 10.90
N THR A 27 21.35 -4.50 10.68
CA THR A 27 20.70 -5.01 9.46
C THR A 27 21.32 -4.29 8.26
N GLN A 28 21.87 -5.06 7.31
CA GLN A 28 22.49 -4.54 6.08
C GLN A 28 21.64 -4.80 4.84
N SER A 29 20.42 -5.32 5.04
CA SER A 29 19.46 -5.66 4.01
C SER A 29 18.30 -4.68 4.00
N GLY A 30 17.68 -4.52 2.82
CA GLY A 30 16.63 -3.53 2.67
C GLY A 30 16.25 -3.23 1.23
N ILE A 31 15.52 -2.13 1.08
CA ILE A 31 15.12 -1.55 -0.20
C ILE A 31 15.65 -0.11 -0.25
N ALA A 32 16.22 0.30 -1.39
CA ALA A 32 16.67 1.67 -1.60
C ALA A 32 16.30 2.17 -3.01
N GLY A 33 16.16 3.48 -3.12
CA GLY A 33 15.87 4.13 -4.39
C GLY A 33 15.65 5.63 -4.24
N THR A 34 15.05 6.21 -5.27
CA THR A 34 14.73 7.64 -5.34
C THR A 34 13.24 7.82 -5.64
N VAL A 35 12.59 8.68 -4.87
CA VAL A 35 11.25 9.18 -5.17
C VAL A 35 11.39 10.45 -6.01
N PHE A 36 10.68 10.53 -7.13
CA PHE A 36 10.58 11.71 -7.99
C PHE A 36 9.18 12.32 -7.85
N PHE A 37 9.11 13.55 -7.36
CA PHE A 37 7.86 14.25 -7.10
C PHE A 37 7.39 15.00 -8.34
N LYS A 38 6.11 14.84 -8.68
CA LYS A 38 5.42 15.53 -9.77
C LYS A 38 4.32 16.42 -9.19
N ASN A 39 4.04 17.51 -9.89
CA ASN A 39 3.06 18.53 -9.52
C ASN A 39 3.42 19.32 -8.24
N GLU A 40 2.61 20.32 -7.91
CA GLU A 40 2.87 21.22 -6.78
C GLU A 40 2.65 20.51 -5.44
N TRP A 41 3.55 20.76 -4.48
CA TRP A 41 3.42 20.28 -3.11
C TRP A 41 2.17 20.85 -2.42
N PRO A 42 1.32 20.00 -1.80
CA PRO A 42 0.23 20.49 -0.97
C PRO A 42 0.78 21.29 0.21
N LYS A 43 0.26 22.49 0.46
CA LYS A 43 0.74 23.38 1.54
C LYS A 43 0.59 22.77 2.94
N GLN A 44 -0.36 21.85 3.07
CA GLN A 44 -0.67 21.09 4.26
C GLN A 44 0.12 19.79 4.40
N THR A 45 1.16 19.56 3.57
CA THR A 45 2.07 18.42 3.73
C THR A 45 2.75 18.46 5.09
N ASP A 46 2.64 17.37 5.84
CA ASP A 46 3.39 17.15 7.08
C ASP A 46 4.62 16.29 6.79
N GLU A 47 4.38 15.07 6.32
CA GLU A 47 5.38 14.05 6.09
C GLU A 47 5.08 13.27 4.82
N VAL A 48 6.13 12.77 4.19
CA VAL A 48 6.06 11.80 3.10
C VAL A 48 7.02 10.67 3.42
N MET A 49 6.60 9.43 3.21
CA MET A 49 7.40 8.25 3.49
C MET A 49 7.25 7.23 2.37
N VAL A 50 8.26 6.36 2.23
CA VAL A 50 8.14 5.14 1.44
C VAL A 50 7.65 4.02 2.34
N VAL A 51 6.68 3.25 1.86
CA VAL A 51 6.13 2.06 2.51
C VAL A 51 6.37 0.83 1.65
N ALA A 52 6.77 -0.27 2.27
CA ALA A 52 6.86 -1.57 1.64
C ALA A 52 5.82 -2.49 2.29
N ALA A 53 4.89 -3.03 1.49
CA ALA A 53 3.77 -3.83 1.96
C ALA A 53 3.98 -5.31 1.60
N THR A 54 3.80 -6.20 2.58
CA THR A 54 3.91 -7.66 2.38
C THR A 54 2.69 -8.22 1.64
N VAL A 55 1.55 -7.55 1.77
CA VAL A 55 0.29 -7.81 1.07
C VAL A 55 -0.22 -6.52 0.45
N PHE A 56 -0.88 -6.61 -0.71
CA PHE A 56 -1.48 -5.44 -1.38
C PHE A 56 -2.96 -5.69 -1.71
N PRO A 57 -3.88 -4.78 -1.33
CA PRO A 57 -3.63 -3.55 -0.60
C PRO A 57 -3.36 -3.85 0.88
N PRO A 58 -2.61 -3.01 1.60
CA PRO A 58 -2.40 -3.21 3.03
C PRO A 58 -3.72 -3.06 3.77
N THR A 59 -4.00 -3.97 4.70
CA THR A 59 -5.22 -3.95 5.51
C THR A 59 -4.99 -3.27 6.86
N SER A 60 -3.74 -3.26 7.32
CA SER A 60 -3.32 -2.69 8.59
C SER A 60 -1.94 -2.04 8.49
N LEU A 61 -1.55 -1.30 9.54
CA LEU A 61 -0.19 -0.77 9.68
C LEU A 61 0.86 -1.87 9.89
N GLU A 62 0.45 -3.06 10.36
CA GLU A 62 1.36 -4.19 10.61
C GLU A 62 1.81 -4.86 9.30
N ASP A 63 1.04 -4.70 8.23
CA ASP A 63 1.34 -5.24 6.90
C ASP A 63 2.43 -4.44 6.17
N ILE A 64 2.89 -3.32 6.76
CA ILE A 64 3.81 -2.39 6.10
C ILE A 64 5.05 -2.07 6.94
N ILE A 65 6.14 -1.79 6.23
CA ILE A 65 7.38 -1.25 6.79
C ILE A 65 7.61 0.13 6.20
N MET A 66 7.89 1.11 7.06
CA MET A 66 8.08 2.51 6.67
C MET A 66 9.56 2.88 6.60
N SER A 67 9.91 3.78 5.67
CA SER A 67 11.18 4.50 5.68
C SER A 67 11.20 5.59 6.76
N GLU A 68 12.35 6.21 6.96
CA GLU A 68 12.40 7.54 7.57
C GLU A 68 11.60 8.56 6.73
N PRO A 69 11.11 9.66 7.33
CA PRO A 69 10.49 10.75 6.58
C PRO A 69 11.42 11.27 5.48
N LEU A 70 10.86 11.50 4.30
CA LEU A 70 11.57 12.10 3.17
C LEU A 70 11.61 13.62 3.30
N ASP A 71 12.64 14.23 2.72
CA ASP A 71 12.68 15.67 2.52
C ASP A 71 11.45 16.12 1.71
N THR A 72 10.79 17.18 2.17
CA THR A 72 9.58 17.74 1.54
C THR A 72 9.93 19.01 0.76
N PHE A 73 9.07 19.39 -0.19
CA PHE A 73 9.25 20.57 -1.04
C PHE A 73 10.51 20.52 -1.92
N VAL A 74 10.86 19.31 -2.36
CA VAL A 74 11.95 19.01 -3.31
C VAL A 74 11.41 18.27 -4.52
N ASP A 75 12.19 18.22 -5.61
CA ASP A 75 11.82 17.48 -6.83
C ASP A 75 12.09 15.97 -6.68
N SER A 76 13.01 15.59 -5.81
CA SER A 76 13.32 14.18 -5.54
C SER A 76 13.95 13.98 -4.17
N ALA A 77 13.72 12.81 -3.56
CA ALA A 77 14.34 12.41 -2.30
C ALA A 77 14.81 10.94 -2.37
N ASN A 78 15.98 10.67 -1.81
CA ASN A 78 16.49 9.29 -1.66
C ASN A 78 15.91 8.67 -0.39
N TYR A 79 15.69 7.36 -0.43
CA TYR A 79 15.16 6.63 0.72
C TYR A 79 15.88 5.30 0.90
N VAL A 80 15.82 4.80 2.14
CA VAL A 80 16.22 3.43 2.48
C VAL A 80 15.22 2.86 3.49
N ILE A 81 14.76 1.63 3.25
CA ILE A 81 14.00 0.83 4.21
C ILE A 81 14.91 -0.33 4.62
N TRP A 82 15.34 -0.35 5.88
CA TRP A 82 16.13 -1.46 6.43
C TRP A 82 15.21 -2.55 6.96
N THR A 83 15.34 -3.78 6.45
CA THR A 83 14.50 -4.91 6.87
C THR A 83 15.20 -6.25 6.61
N ASN A 84 14.67 -7.31 7.22
CA ASN A 84 15.13 -8.67 7.02
C ASN A 84 14.75 -9.19 5.60
N PRO A 85 15.32 -10.34 5.18
CA PRO A 85 14.92 -10.99 3.93
C PRO A 85 13.43 -11.30 3.91
N GLU A 86 12.74 -10.75 2.93
CA GLU A 86 11.29 -10.79 2.82
C GLU A 86 10.87 -10.44 1.38
N ALA A 87 9.68 -10.89 0.99
CA ALA A 87 9.05 -10.51 -0.27
C ALA A 87 7.94 -9.48 0.01
N PHE A 88 8.01 -8.34 -0.66
CA PHE A 88 7.02 -7.28 -0.61
C PHE A 88 6.18 -7.33 -1.88
N ALA A 89 4.86 -7.33 -1.72
CA ALA A 89 3.89 -7.28 -2.81
C ALA A 89 3.86 -5.91 -3.49
N ALA A 90 4.18 -4.83 -2.75
CA ALA A 90 4.23 -3.49 -3.29
C ALA A 90 5.21 -2.59 -2.51
N VAL A 91 5.76 -1.59 -3.21
CA VAL A 91 6.47 -0.47 -2.59
C VAL A 91 5.84 0.81 -3.10
N GLY A 92 5.47 1.72 -2.20
CA GLY A 92 4.74 2.94 -2.54
C GLY A 92 5.14 4.13 -1.68
N VAL A 93 4.67 5.31 -2.05
CA VAL A 93 4.90 6.57 -1.36
C VAL A 93 3.59 7.03 -0.77
N VAL A 94 3.57 7.28 0.53
CA VAL A 94 2.38 7.76 1.25
C VAL A 94 2.58 9.21 1.67
N TRP A 95 1.51 9.99 1.57
CA TRP A 95 1.49 11.39 1.97
C TRP A 95 0.61 11.58 3.21
N LYS A 96 1.11 12.35 4.18
CA LYS A 96 0.39 12.71 5.39
C LYS A 96 0.11 14.20 5.46
N GLU A 97 -1.14 14.51 5.75
CA GLU A 97 -1.59 15.87 6.04
C GLU A 97 -1.22 16.29 7.46
N LYS A 98 -0.93 17.59 7.65
CA LYS A 98 -0.73 18.19 8.96
C LYS A 98 -1.91 17.93 9.89
N GLU A 99 -1.58 17.57 11.12
CA GLU A 99 -2.56 17.34 12.20
C GLU A 99 -3.55 16.21 11.92
N GLN A 100 -3.28 15.34 10.93
CA GLN A 100 -4.05 14.13 10.67
C GLN A 100 -3.27 12.87 11.06
N PRO A 101 -3.98 11.80 11.46
CA PRO A 101 -3.35 10.50 11.66
C PRO A 101 -2.79 9.97 10.33
N TRP A 102 -1.86 9.02 10.43
CA TRP A 102 -1.38 8.29 9.26
C TRP A 102 -2.52 7.50 8.60
N GLU A 103 -2.65 7.65 7.28
CA GLU A 103 -3.59 6.90 6.45
C GLU A 103 -2.81 6.21 5.33
N VAL A 104 -2.57 4.90 5.47
CA VAL A 104 -1.73 4.12 4.55
C VAL A 104 -2.31 4.02 3.14
N THR A 105 -3.60 4.29 2.98
CA THR A 105 -4.28 4.30 1.69
C THR A 105 -4.07 5.62 0.94
N ASN A 106 -3.48 6.64 1.57
CA ASN A 106 -3.14 7.93 0.95
C ASN A 106 -1.84 7.84 0.13
N ILE A 107 -1.86 6.92 -0.83
CA ILE A 107 -0.73 6.58 -1.68
C ILE A 107 -0.67 7.60 -2.83
N ILE A 108 0.49 8.24 -2.97
CA ILE A 108 0.76 9.23 -4.02
C ILE A 108 1.72 8.70 -5.09
N GLY A 109 2.33 7.53 -4.88
CA GLY A 109 3.23 6.89 -5.84
C GLY A 109 3.34 5.40 -5.57
N ILE A 110 3.54 4.60 -6.61
CA ILE A 110 3.75 3.15 -6.52
C ILE A 110 4.90 2.77 -7.46
N TYR A 111 5.74 1.84 -7.00
CA TYR A 111 6.76 1.24 -7.85
C TYR A 111 6.12 0.33 -8.90
N PHE A 112 6.33 0.68 -10.18
CA PHE A 112 5.94 -0.13 -11.33
C PHE A 112 7.18 -0.44 -12.17
N PRO A 113 7.67 -1.69 -12.18
CA PRO A 113 8.84 -2.09 -12.98
C PRO A 113 8.55 -2.14 -14.48
N THR A 114 7.28 -2.04 -14.86
CA THR A 114 6.81 -2.06 -16.25
C THR A 114 5.87 -0.90 -16.54
N ASP A 115 5.39 -0.81 -17.78
CA ASP A 115 4.38 0.16 -18.19
C ASP A 115 2.97 -0.18 -17.67
N ASP A 116 2.77 -1.38 -17.14
CA ASP A 116 1.54 -1.72 -16.42
C ASP A 116 1.46 -0.92 -15.11
N LYS A 117 0.46 -0.03 -15.03
CA LYS A 117 0.21 0.84 -13.88
C LYS A 117 -0.91 0.32 -12.98
N PHE A 118 -1.41 -0.89 -13.22
CA PHE A 118 -2.44 -1.52 -12.40
C PHE A 118 -1.84 -2.54 -11.42
N THR A 119 -0.85 -3.32 -11.85
CA THR A 119 -0.18 -4.32 -11.02
C THR A 119 1.11 -3.77 -10.39
N PRO A 120 1.17 -3.56 -9.06
CA PRO A 120 2.39 -3.12 -8.38
C PRO A 120 3.57 -4.06 -8.62
N GLY A 121 4.78 -3.50 -8.63
CA GLY A 121 6.00 -4.29 -8.65
C GLY A 121 6.30 -4.97 -7.32
N SER A 122 6.44 -6.28 -7.33
CA SER A 122 6.96 -7.02 -6.18
C SER A 122 8.48 -6.82 -6.03
N VAL A 123 8.97 -6.71 -4.80
CA VAL A 123 10.40 -6.61 -4.47
C VAL A 123 10.76 -7.71 -3.49
N THR A 124 11.81 -8.50 -3.78
CA THR A 124 12.27 -9.57 -2.89
C THR A 124 13.69 -9.29 -2.42
N ILE A 125 13.89 -9.30 -1.10
CA ILE A 125 15.20 -9.20 -0.46
C ILE A 125 15.70 -10.63 -0.21
N PRO A 126 16.76 -11.09 -0.92
CA PRO A 126 17.14 -12.50 -0.91
C PRO A 126 17.87 -12.94 0.38
N ASP A 127 18.64 -12.05 1.00
CA ASP A 127 19.47 -12.36 2.16
C ASP A 127 19.76 -11.14 3.04
N ARG A 128 20.34 -11.38 4.23
CA ARG A 128 20.53 -10.38 5.27
C ARG A 128 21.56 -9.28 4.94
N ASN A 129 22.28 -9.42 3.83
CA ASN A 129 23.34 -8.51 3.41
C ASN A 129 23.06 -7.85 2.05
N THR A 130 21.85 -8.03 1.50
CA THR A 130 21.47 -7.46 0.21
C THR A 130 20.57 -6.24 0.40
N LEU A 131 21.05 -5.08 -0.04
CA LEU A 131 20.23 -3.90 -0.26
C LEU A 131 19.75 -3.91 -1.71
N VAL A 132 18.46 -4.14 -1.92
CA VAL A 132 17.87 -4.07 -3.27
C VAL A 132 17.72 -2.60 -3.64
N ASP A 133 18.56 -2.13 -4.54
CA ASP A 133 18.60 -0.74 -4.99
C ASP A 133 17.72 -0.49 -6.23
N SER A 134 17.75 0.75 -6.71
CA SER A 134 17.11 1.16 -7.96
C SER A 134 15.58 1.00 -7.97
N ILE A 135 14.94 0.95 -6.81
CA ILE A 135 13.49 0.96 -6.66
C ILE A 135 13.01 2.41 -6.73
N ASN A 136 12.93 2.94 -7.95
CA ASN A 136 12.60 4.33 -8.19
C ASN A 136 11.09 4.52 -8.36
N ILE A 137 10.52 5.52 -7.69
CA ILE A 137 9.06 5.75 -7.65
C ILE A 137 8.73 7.15 -8.16
N GLU A 138 7.77 7.24 -9.08
CA GLU A 138 7.16 8.52 -9.43
C GLU A 138 5.98 8.78 -8.48
N ALA A 139 6.03 9.89 -7.76
CA ALA A 139 4.99 10.31 -6.83
C ALA A 139 4.24 11.52 -7.39
N ASP A 140 2.95 11.36 -7.67
CA ASP A 140 2.07 12.42 -8.13
C ASP A 140 1.39 13.11 -6.94
N LEU A 141 1.83 14.33 -6.63
CA LEU A 141 1.28 15.10 -5.51
C LEU A 141 -0.16 15.58 -5.77
N SER A 142 -0.66 15.53 -7.01
CA SER A 142 -2.04 15.90 -7.34
C SER A 142 -3.08 14.87 -6.89
N VAL A 143 -2.65 13.62 -6.63
CA VAL A 143 -3.54 12.58 -6.09
C VAL A 143 -3.55 12.54 -4.56
N ALA A 144 -2.73 13.35 -3.88
CA ALA A 144 -2.72 13.47 -2.43
C ALA A 144 -4.11 13.85 -1.88
N ARG A 145 -4.62 13.06 -0.93
CA ARG A 145 -5.98 13.22 -0.40
C ARG A 145 -5.93 13.88 0.96
N ARG A 146 -6.41 15.10 1.06
CA ARG A 146 -6.65 15.76 2.35
C ARG A 146 -7.86 15.17 3.06
N LYS A 147 -8.00 15.40 4.35
CA LYS A 147 -9.23 15.08 5.07
C LYS A 147 -10.43 15.82 4.49
N VAL A 148 -11.52 15.06 4.32
CA VAL A 148 -12.83 15.53 3.88
C VAL A 148 -13.91 14.74 4.61
N ASP A 149 -15.11 15.30 4.69
CA ASP A 149 -16.29 14.63 5.27
C ASP A 149 -17.24 14.08 4.18
N SER A 150 -16.89 14.27 2.90
CA SER A 150 -17.65 13.82 1.76
C SER A 150 -17.52 12.31 1.57
N VAL A 151 -18.65 11.69 1.25
CA VAL A 151 -18.77 10.23 1.26
C VAL A 151 -19.75 9.74 0.21
N ILE A 152 -19.45 8.55 -0.30
CA ILE A 152 -20.36 7.73 -1.09
C ILE A 152 -20.77 6.51 -0.25
N GLU A 153 -22.07 6.30 -0.11
CA GLU A 153 -22.66 5.26 0.72
C GLU A 153 -23.62 4.40 -0.10
N GLY A 154 -23.68 3.12 0.23
CA GLY A 154 -24.60 2.19 -0.41
C GLY A 154 -24.46 0.79 0.14
N THR A 155 -25.01 -0.15 -0.62
CA THR A 155 -25.00 -1.57 -0.29
C THR A 155 -24.24 -2.38 -1.33
N LEU A 156 -23.46 -3.35 -0.88
CA LEU A 156 -22.91 -4.43 -1.70
C LEU A 156 -23.81 -5.65 -1.56
N THR A 157 -24.19 -6.27 -2.67
CA THR A 157 -24.97 -7.51 -2.69
C THR A 157 -24.32 -8.51 -3.63
N LEU A 158 -24.12 -9.74 -3.16
CA LEU A 158 -23.66 -10.85 -3.99
C LEU A 158 -24.85 -11.51 -4.70
N THR A 159 -24.73 -11.85 -5.98
CA THR A 159 -25.77 -12.58 -6.72
C THR A 159 -25.72 -14.08 -6.55
N ASP A 160 -24.52 -14.61 -6.37
CA ASP A 160 -24.23 -16.04 -6.40
C ASP A 160 -23.52 -16.49 -5.12
N GLU A 161 -23.01 -17.71 -5.09
CA GLU A 161 -22.15 -18.14 -3.99
C GLU A 161 -20.76 -17.50 -4.10
N TRP A 162 -20.12 -17.27 -2.96
CA TRP A 162 -18.71 -16.86 -2.94
C TRP A 162 -17.85 -17.95 -3.57
N TRP A 163 -16.90 -17.55 -4.40
CA TRP A 163 -15.93 -18.47 -4.98
C TRP A 163 -14.76 -18.72 -4.04
N ASP A 164 -14.15 -19.90 -4.20
CA ASP A 164 -12.97 -20.29 -3.43
C ASP A 164 -11.84 -19.26 -3.60
N GLY A 165 -11.30 -18.82 -2.46
CA GLY A 165 -10.15 -17.92 -2.42
C GLY A 165 -10.49 -16.43 -2.31
N ALA A 166 -11.76 -16.02 -2.39
CA ALA A 166 -12.15 -14.64 -2.10
C ALA A 166 -11.82 -14.27 -0.64
N GLU A 167 -11.06 -13.18 -0.43
CA GLU A 167 -10.63 -12.73 0.91
C GLU A 167 -11.31 -11.42 1.31
N TYR A 168 -11.21 -10.40 0.46
CA TYR A 168 -11.73 -9.07 0.76
C TYR A 168 -12.47 -8.45 -0.42
N VAL A 169 -13.35 -7.51 -0.10
CA VAL A 169 -14.00 -6.61 -1.06
C VAL A 169 -13.60 -5.18 -0.77
N LEU A 170 -13.20 -4.47 -1.81
CA LEU A 170 -12.87 -3.05 -1.78
C LEU A 170 -13.85 -2.31 -2.66
N VAL A 171 -14.51 -1.29 -2.12
CA VAL A 171 -15.23 -0.33 -2.97
C VAL A 171 -14.23 0.66 -3.52
N ILE A 172 -14.30 0.87 -4.83
CA ILE A 172 -13.43 1.80 -5.55
C ILE A 172 -14.24 2.93 -6.18
N ALA A 173 -13.65 4.11 -6.27
CA ALA A 173 -14.14 5.21 -7.09
C ALA A 173 -13.06 5.69 -8.04
N ALA A 174 -13.39 5.82 -9.33
CA ALA A 174 -12.46 6.19 -10.38
C ALA A 174 -12.88 7.50 -11.06
N LYS A 175 -11.91 8.38 -11.32
CA LYS A 175 -12.12 9.63 -12.08
C LYS A 175 -11.95 9.45 -13.60
N THR A 176 -11.36 8.33 -14.03
CA THR A 176 -11.26 7.89 -15.43
C THR A 176 -11.56 6.39 -15.54
N ILE A 177 -12.03 5.95 -16.71
CA ILE A 177 -12.19 4.52 -17.06
C ILE A 177 -11.27 4.09 -18.20
N LEU A 178 -10.58 5.03 -18.85
CA LEU A 178 -9.67 4.73 -19.94
C LEU A 178 -8.28 4.52 -19.35
N ASN A 179 -7.81 3.27 -19.37
CA ASN A 179 -6.53 2.83 -18.79
C ASN A 179 -6.32 3.34 -17.35
N PRO A 180 -7.22 3.04 -16.40
CA PRO A 180 -7.02 3.46 -15.03
C PRO A 180 -5.75 2.80 -14.50
N GLY A 181 -4.84 3.59 -13.94
CA GLY A 181 -3.80 3.10 -13.05
C GLY A 181 -4.35 2.92 -11.65
N LEU A 182 -3.61 2.21 -10.80
CA LEU A 182 -4.00 1.97 -9.41
C LEU A 182 -4.12 3.29 -8.61
N LEU A 183 -3.30 4.29 -8.95
CA LEU A 183 -3.33 5.63 -8.36
C LEU A 183 -4.54 6.47 -8.80
N ASP A 184 -5.24 6.08 -9.88
CA ASP A 184 -6.47 6.76 -10.33
C ASP A 184 -7.70 6.30 -9.53
N LEU A 185 -7.53 5.28 -8.67
CA LEU A 185 -8.57 4.68 -7.86
C LEU A 185 -8.52 5.22 -6.43
N THR A 186 -9.69 5.62 -5.93
CA THR A 186 -9.91 5.82 -4.50
C THR A 186 -10.43 4.53 -3.89
N PHE A 187 -9.68 3.94 -2.98
CA PHE A 187 -10.06 2.72 -2.27
C PHE A 187 -10.80 3.04 -0.97
N GLY A 188 -11.86 2.28 -0.71
CA GLY A 188 -12.50 2.17 0.59
C GLY A 188 -11.76 1.22 1.51
N PHE A 189 -12.29 1.05 2.71
CA PHE A 189 -11.77 0.06 3.64
C PHE A 189 -12.05 -1.37 3.13
N PRO A 190 -11.09 -2.30 3.27
CA PRO A 190 -11.31 -3.70 2.95
C PRO A 190 -12.40 -4.28 3.85
N MET A 191 -13.33 -5.00 3.25
CA MET A 191 -14.38 -5.75 3.94
C MET A 191 -14.14 -7.24 3.74
N GLU A 192 -14.23 -8.06 4.79
CA GLU A 192 -14.12 -9.52 4.65
C GLU A 192 -15.19 -10.04 3.67
N ALA A 193 -14.80 -10.98 2.81
CA ALA A 193 -15.72 -11.74 1.97
C ALA A 193 -16.66 -12.62 2.83
N ASN A 194 -17.56 -13.39 2.19
CA ASN A 194 -18.56 -14.25 2.84
C ASN A 194 -19.78 -13.52 3.43
N PHE A 195 -20.16 -12.37 2.87
CA PHE A 195 -21.46 -11.74 3.13
C PHE A 195 -22.44 -11.94 1.96
N ASP A 196 -23.73 -12.04 2.25
CA ASP A 196 -24.77 -11.93 1.22
C ASP A 196 -25.01 -10.46 0.85
N THR A 197 -25.01 -9.60 1.87
CA THR A 197 -25.23 -8.16 1.73
C THR A 197 -24.52 -7.41 2.84
N THR A 198 -23.85 -6.30 2.52
CA THR A 198 -23.22 -5.42 3.51
C THR A 198 -23.31 -3.96 3.08
N THR A 199 -23.27 -3.03 4.04
CA THR A 199 -23.24 -1.59 3.76
C THR A 199 -21.80 -1.10 3.71
N TYR A 200 -21.52 -0.15 2.83
CA TYR A 200 -20.20 0.47 2.75
C TYR A 200 -20.29 2.00 2.85
N SER A 201 -19.15 2.60 3.19
CA SER A 201 -18.94 4.04 3.26
C SER A 201 -17.57 4.35 2.67
N LEU A 202 -17.55 5.12 1.58
CA LEU A 202 -16.34 5.45 0.83
C LEU A 202 -16.07 6.96 0.92
N PRO A 203 -15.11 7.40 1.75
CA PRO A 203 -14.64 8.77 1.77
C PRO A 203 -14.02 9.15 0.41
N VAL A 204 -14.43 10.28 -0.15
CA VAL A 204 -13.98 10.73 -1.48
C VAL A 204 -13.75 12.23 -1.51
N GLN A 205 -12.72 12.67 -2.23
CA GLN A 205 -12.52 14.10 -2.52
C GLN A 205 -13.66 14.65 -3.40
N PRO A 206 -13.93 15.96 -3.40
CA PRO A 206 -14.77 16.56 -4.41
C PRO A 206 -14.29 16.25 -5.83
N GLY A 207 -15.24 16.03 -6.73
CA GLY A 207 -14.93 15.68 -8.10
C GLY A 207 -16.08 14.99 -8.82
N THR A 208 -15.79 14.57 -10.04
CA THR A 208 -16.68 13.74 -10.85
C THR A 208 -16.04 12.36 -10.98
N TYR A 209 -16.72 11.35 -10.44
CA TYR A 209 -16.31 9.96 -10.52
C TYR A 209 -17.10 9.30 -11.64
N VAL A 210 -16.40 8.76 -12.62
CA VAL A 210 -17.00 8.13 -13.80
C VAL A 210 -17.44 6.70 -13.54
N ALA A 211 -16.89 6.08 -12.49
CA ALA A 211 -17.26 4.74 -12.04
C ALA A 211 -17.10 4.61 -10.53
N ILE A 212 -18.09 3.97 -9.90
CA ILE A 212 -17.98 3.42 -8.54
C ILE A 212 -18.17 1.92 -8.67
N GLY A 213 -17.28 1.11 -8.10
CA GLY A 213 -17.30 -0.33 -8.31
C GLY A 213 -16.78 -1.13 -7.12
N ALA A 214 -16.78 -2.44 -7.27
CA ALA A 214 -16.27 -3.38 -6.27
C ALA A 214 -15.13 -4.20 -6.88
N ILE A 215 -14.00 -4.25 -6.18
CA ILE A 215 -12.90 -5.17 -6.42
C ILE A 215 -12.98 -6.29 -5.38
N VAL A 216 -12.85 -7.54 -5.80
CA VAL A 216 -12.70 -8.68 -4.91
C VAL A 216 -11.26 -9.18 -5.01
N THR A 217 -10.58 -9.23 -3.87
CA THR A 217 -9.21 -9.76 -3.78
C THR A 217 -9.27 -11.26 -3.51
N GLU A 218 -8.31 -11.98 -4.09
CA GLU A 218 -8.19 -13.43 -3.91
C GLU A 218 -6.85 -13.78 -3.27
N LYS A 219 -6.86 -14.81 -2.43
CA LYS A 219 -5.67 -15.26 -1.70
C LYS A 219 -4.51 -15.55 -2.63
N GLY A 220 -3.42 -14.80 -2.46
CA GLY A 220 -2.19 -14.98 -3.22
C GLY A 220 -2.29 -14.60 -4.71
N GLN A 221 -3.38 -13.95 -5.12
CA GLN A 221 -3.51 -13.39 -6.47
C GLN A 221 -3.25 -11.88 -6.44
N PRO A 222 -2.53 -11.34 -7.43
CA PRO A 222 -2.39 -9.89 -7.57
C PRO A 222 -3.75 -9.25 -7.89
N ILE A 223 -3.90 -7.98 -7.52
CA ILE A 223 -5.04 -7.19 -7.98
C ILE A 223 -4.83 -6.85 -9.46
N GLY A 224 -5.83 -7.17 -10.27
CA GLY A 224 -5.91 -6.88 -11.70
C GLY A 224 -7.30 -6.40 -12.11
N THR A 225 -7.48 -6.10 -13.38
CA THR A 225 -8.79 -5.69 -13.93
C THR A 225 -9.86 -6.78 -13.77
N GLU A 226 -9.44 -8.05 -13.75
CA GLU A 226 -10.25 -9.24 -13.48
C GLU A 226 -10.78 -9.32 -12.04
N SER A 227 -10.13 -8.60 -11.12
CA SER A 227 -10.57 -8.47 -9.73
C SER A 227 -11.77 -7.53 -9.61
N ILE A 228 -12.10 -6.73 -10.63
CA ILE A 228 -13.31 -5.92 -10.65
C ILE A 228 -14.52 -6.84 -10.87
N LYS A 229 -15.47 -6.82 -9.94
CA LYS A 229 -16.64 -7.73 -9.94
C LYS A 229 -18.00 -7.02 -9.97
N GLY A 230 -18.01 -5.70 -10.08
CA GLY A 230 -19.26 -4.95 -10.16
C GLY A 230 -19.07 -3.45 -10.29
N PHE A 231 -20.11 -2.79 -10.82
CA PHE A 231 -20.21 -1.33 -10.87
C PHE A 231 -21.59 -0.86 -10.43
N TYR A 232 -21.59 0.33 -9.84
CA TYR A 232 -22.81 1.08 -9.65
C TYR A 232 -23.42 1.47 -11.00
N LYS A 233 -24.68 1.10 -11.17
CA LYS A 233 -25.52 1.46 -12.30
C LYS A 233 -26.84 1.99 -11.77
N LYS A 234 -27.25 3.17 -12.23
CA LYS A 234 -28.53 3.76 -11.85
C LYS A 234 -29.71 2.89 -12.29
N LYS A 235 -29.58 2.20 -13.42
CA LYS A 235 -30.51 1.16 -13.86
C LYS A 235 -29.73 -0.10 -14.17
N ALA A 236 -30.27 -1.26 -13.78
CA ALA A 236 -29.64 -2.55 -14.08
C ALA A 236 -29.39 -2.77 -15.58
N SER A 237 -30.22 -2.17 -16.46
CA SER A 237 -30.06 -2.25 -17.91
C SER A 237 -28.97 -1.32 -18.49
N ASP A 238 -28.35 -0.47 -17.67
CA ASP A 238 -27.28 0.42 -18.13
C ASP A 238 -26.03 -0.41 -18.48
N ARG A 239 -25.45 -0.13 -19.66
CA ARG A 239 -24.24 -0.81 -20.12
C ARG A 239 -22.96 -0.23 -19.51
N LEU A 240 -23.01 1.05 -19.11
CA LEU A 240 -21.87 1.77 -18.56
C LEU A 240 -22.12 2.15 -17.09
N PRO A 241 -21.07 2.31 -16.28
CA PRO A 241 -21.20 2.84 -14.93
C PRO A 241 -21.85 4.22 -14.92
N THR A 242 -22.57 4.52 -13.83
CA THR A 242 -23.18 5.85 -13.65
C THR A 242 -22.19 6.83 -13.05
N ILE A 243 -22.12 8.02 -13.63
CA ILE A 243 -21.30 9.13 -13.13
C ILE A 243 -21.87 9.65 -11.81
N VAL A 244 -21.03 9.77 -10.78
CA VAL A 244 -21.35 10.34 -9.48
C VAL A 244 -20.57 11.64 -9.29
N LYS A 245 -21.26 12.71 -8.87
CA LYS A 245 -20.66 14.03 -8.63
C LYS A 245 -20.64 14.35 -7.13
N ILE A 246 -19.48 14.77 -6.64
CA ILE A 246 -19.24 15.18 -5.27
C ILE A 246 -18.84 16.67 -5.30
N PRO A 247 -19.80 17.61 -5.17
CA PRO A 247 -19.52 19.04 -5.35
C PRO A 247 -18.75 19.68 -4.20
N THR A 248 -18.83 19.16 -2.97
CA THR A 248 -18.22 19.75 -1.77
C THR A 248 -17.60 18.70 -0.87
N ASP A 249 -16.73 19.15 0.03
CA ASP A 249 -16.07 18.34 1.07
C ASP A 249 -17.01 17.74 2.10
N THR A 250 -18.30 18.05 2.02
CA THR A 250 -19.34 17.62 2.97
C THR A 250 -20.49 16.90 2.26
N THR A 251 -20.40 16.72 0.94
CA THR A 251 -21.43 16.05 0.16
C THR A 251 -21.52 14.59 0.59
N ARG A 252 -22.72 14.15 0.97
CA ARG A 252 -23.04 12.73 1.16
C ARG A 252 -23.95 12.27 0.04
N ILE A 253 -23.54 11.22 -0.66
CA ILE A 253 -24.35 10.55 -1.67
C ILE A 253 -24.66 9.14 -1.17
N SER A 254 -25.94 8.79 -1.08
CA SER A 254 -26.39 7.48 -0.61
C SER A 254 -27.13 6.72 -1.72
N ASN A 255 -27.43 5.44 -1.49
CA ASN A 255 -28.08 4.52 -2.44
C ASN A 255 -27.23 4.27 -3.71
N ILE A 256 -25.91 4.16 -3.52
CA ILE A 256 -24.98 3.75 -4.57
C ILE A 256 -24.77 2.23 -4.43
N ASP A 257 -25.79 1.47 -4.83
CA ASP A 257 -25.80 0.03 -4.60
C ASP A 257 -25.07 -0.72 -5.72
N ILE A 258 -24.20 -1.66 -5.35
CA ILE A 258 -23.35 -2.42 -6.27
C ILE A 258 -23.67 -3.90 -6.10
N THR A 259 -23.92 -4.54 -7.23
CA THR A 259 -24.05 -5.99 -7.31
C THR A 259 -22.70 -6.59 -7.68
N ILE A 260 -22.23 -7.55 -6.88
CA ILE A 260 -21.03 -8.33 -7.11
C ILE A 260 -21.44 -9.60 -7.85
N ASP A 261 -20.80 -9.83 -9.00
CA ASP A 261 -21.04 -10.97 -9.89
C ASP A 261 -19.69 -11.59 -10.27
N TYR A 262 -19.55 -12.90 -10.08
CA TYR A 262 -18.33 -13.64 -10.39
C TYR A 262 -18.00 -13.61 -11.89
N ASP A 263 -19.02 -13.73 -12.74
CA ASP A 263 -18.91 -13.75 -14.19
C ASP A 263 -18.80 -12.35 -14.79
N PHE A 264 -18.75 -11.31 -13.95
CA PHE A 264 -18.51 -9.95 -14.39
C PHE A 264 -17.21 -9.87 -15.18
N ARG A 265 -17.31 -9.32 -16.40
CA ARG A 265 -16.16 -8.99 -17.24
C ARG A 265 -16.12 -7.48 -17.44
N PHE A 266 -15.00 -6.87 -17.06
CA PHE A 266 -14.74 -5.49 -17.41
C PHE A 266 -14.66 -5.38 -18.94
N PRO A 267 -15.48 -4.51 -19.58
CA PRO A 267 -15.54 -4.38 -21.03
C PRO A 267 -14.31 -3.70 -21.64
#